data_AF-A0A2U3L5B7-F1
#
_entry.id   AF-A0A2U3L5B7-F1
#
_cell.length_a   1.000
_cell.length_b   1.000
_cell.length_c   1.000
_cell.angle_alpha   90.00
_cell.angle_beta   90.00
_cell.angle_gamma   90.00
#
_symmetry.space_group_name_H-M   'P 1'
#
loop_
_entity.id
_entity.type
_entity.pdbx_description
1 polymer ?
#
loop_
_entity_poly.entity_id
_entity_poly.type
_entity_poly.pdbx_seq_one_letter_code
_entity_poly.pdbx_strand_id
1 'polypeptide(L)'
;MKRYAAAFLLAVSFAVTAPLVMADDHDNKRYYDKSHKDYHQWNDNEDRNFTVFLGEKHIKVHTWKQSRPSEQQQYWAWRHEHPDEKR
;
A
#
# COMPACT_ATOMS: atom_id res chain seq x y z
N MET A 1 -57.61 23.02 17.06
CA MET A 1 -58.24 21.96 17.88
C MET A 1 -57.28 20.77 17.93
N LYS A 2 -57.03 20.26 19.14
CA LYS A 2 -56.16 19.11 19.48
C LYS A 2 -56.49 17.91 18.54
N ARG A 3 -55.68 16.86 18.31
CA ARG A 3 -55.11 15.90 19.28
C ARG A 3 -54.32 14.77 18.56
N TYR A 4 -53.40 14.13 19.31
CA TYR A 4 -52.92 12.71 19.23
C TYR A 4 -52.10 12.26 18.02
N ALA A 5 -51.16 11.31 18.09
CA ALA A 5 -50.40 10.61 19.13
C ALA A 5 -49.36 9.76 18.35
N ALA A 6 -48.13 9.60 18.84
CA ALA A 6 -47.28 8.43 18.58
C ALA A 6 -45.90 8.66 19.21
N ALA A 7 -45.60 7.95 20.30
CA ALA A 7 -44.22 7.74 20.73
C ALA A 7 -43.79 6.36 20.23
N PHE A 8 -43.00 6.33 19.16
CA PHE A 8 -42.40 5.11 18.65
C PHE A 8 -41.19 4.75 19.52
N LEU A 9 -41.21 3.53 20.08
CA LEU A 9 -40.07 2.91 20.72
C LEU A 9 -39.06 2.51 19.64
N LEU A 10 -37.95 3.24 19.54
CA LEU A 10 -36.83 2.90 18.68
C LEU A 10 -35.84 2.03 19.46
N ALA A 11 -35.93 0.71 19.24
CA ALA A 11 -34.86 -0.20 19.58
C ALA A 11 -33.78 -0.09 18.50
N VAL A 12 -32.65 0.53 18.82
CA VAL A 12 -31.48 0.58 17.93
C VAL A 12 -30.65 -0.68 18.17
N SER A 13 -30.79 -1.67 17.30
CA SER A 13 -29.88 -2.80 17.22
C SER A 13 -28.61 -2.35 16.49
N PHE A 14 -27.54 -2.09 17.24
CA PHE A 14 -26.22 -1.83 16.67
C PHE A 14 -25.64 -3.16 16.16
N ALA A 15 -25.88 -3.47 14.89
CA ALA A 15 -25.14 -4.52 14.21
C ALA A 15 -23.72 -4.01 13.97
N VAL A 16 -22.77 -4.45 14.80
CA VAL A 16 -21.35 -4.19 14.58
C VAL A 16 -20.91 -5.02 13.38
N THR A 17 -20.97 -4.44 12.19
CA THR A 17 -20.29 -4.98 11.00
C THR A 17 -18.79 -4.80 11.22
N ALA A 18 -18.10 -5.89 11.57
CA ALA A 18 -16.64 -5.91 11.53
C ALA A 18 -16.20 -5.63 10.08
N PRO A 19 -15.27 -4.68 9.84
CA PRO A 19 -14.74 -4.50 8.51
C PRO A 19 -14.01 -5.77 8.09
N LEU A 20 -14.40 -6.32 6.93
CA LEU A 20 -13.63 -7.31 6.20
C LEU A 20 -12.27 -6.66 5.92
N VAL A 21 -11.25 -7.02 6.70
CA VAL A 21 -9.87 -6.74 6.34
C VAL A 21 -9.63 -7.59 5.10
N MET A 22 -9.68 -6.95 3.92
CA MET A 22 -9.18 -7.55 2.70
C MET A 22 -7.70 -7.81 2.96
N ALA A 23 -7.36 -9.06 3.25
CA ALA A 23 -5.98 -9.53 3.19
C ALA A 23 -5.60 -9.42 1.72
N ASP A 24 -5.05 -8.27 1.39
CA ASP A 24 -4.43 -8.00 0.11
C ASP A 24 -3.38 -9.11 -0.07
N ASP A 25 -3.59 -10.00 -1.04
CA ASP A 25 -2.73 -11.15 -1.36
C ASP A 25 -1.40 -10.71 -2.00
N HIS A 26 -0.94 -9.52 -1.61
CA HIS A 26 0.30 -8.92 -1.99
C HIS A 26 1.31 -9.50 -1.04
N ASP A 27 1.66 -10.76 -1.36
CA ASP A 27 2.83 -11.51 -0.94
C ASP A 27 3.72 -10.71 0.02
N ASN A 28 3.92 -11.20 1.24
CA ASN A 28 4.92 -10.71 2.21
C ASN A 28 6.38 -10.88 1.71
N LYS A 29 6.64 -10.60 0.43
CA LYS A 29 7.93 -10.60 -0.23
C LYS A 29 8.73 -9.46 0.35
N ARG A 30 9.80 -9.84 1.03
CA ARG A 30 10.82 -8.92 1.51
C ARG A 30 12.05 -9.10 0.64
N TYR A 31 12.59 -7.98 0.19
CA TYR A 31 13.84 -7.94 -0.56
C TYR A 31 14.93 -7.36 0.33
N TYR A 32 16.09 -8.00 0.30
CA TYR A 32 17.25 -7.57 1.07
C TYR A 32 18.08 -6.57 0.26
N ASP A 33 18.24 -5.36 0.78
CA ASP A 33 19.19 -4.39 0.24
C ASP A 33 20.56 -4.64 0.87
N LYS A 34 21.50 -5.11 0.03
CA LYS A 34 22.87 -5.38 0.45
C LYS A 34 23.65 -4.11 0.78
N SER A 35 23.28 -2.97 0.20
CA SER A 35 23.96 -1.69 0.38
C SER A 35 23.73 -1.14 1.77
N HIS A 36 22.47 -1.15 2.23
CA HIS A 36 22.07 -0.60 3.52
C HIS A 36 21.85 -1.65 4.61
N LYS A 37 21.92 -2.94 4.25
CA LYS A 37 21.77 -4.10 5.14
C LYS A 37 20.39 -4.16 5.82
N ASP A 38 19.35 -3.70 5.14
CA ASP A 38 17.97 -3.71 5.57
C ASP A 38 17.07 -4.55 4.65
N TYR A 39 15.85 -4.79 5.12
CA TYR A 39 14.83 -5.53 4.40
C TYR A 39 13.67 -4.61 4.06
N HIS A 40 13.35 -4.51 2.77
CA HIS A 40 12.20 -3.76 2.28
C HIS A 40 11.05 -4.70 1.96
N GLN A 41 9.85 -4.36 2.43
CA GLN A 41 8.64 -5.08 2.04
C GLN A 41 8.18 -4.58 0.67
N TRP A 42 7.88 -5.52 -0.22
CA TRP A 42 7.27 -5.20 -1.51
C TRP A 42 5.75 -5.15 -1.37
N ASN A 43 5.19 -3.95 -1.41
CA ASN A 43 3.76 -3.70 -1.35
C ASN A 43 3.30 -2.90 -2.58
N ASP A 44 2.02 -2.55 -2.64
CA ASP A 44 1.46 -1.71 -3.71
C ASP A 44 2.10 -0.34 -3.86
N ASN A 45 2.58 0.22 -2.76
CA ASN A 45 3.28 1.48 -2.81
C ASN A 45 4.63 1.34 -3.50
N GLU A 46 5.36 0.27 -3.19
CA GLU A 46 6.63 -0.05 -3.85
C GLU A 46 6.47 -0.35 -5.34
N ASP A 47 5.41 -1.04 -5.77
CA ASP A 47 5.19 -1.29 -7.20
C ASP A 47 4.96 0.02 -7.99
N ARG A 48 4.21 0.96 -7.40
CA ARG A 48 4.02 2.31 -7.96
C ARG A 48 5.34 3.10 -7.96
N ASN A 49 6.05 3.12 -6.84
CA ASN A 49 7.34 3.81 -6.72
C ASN A 49 8.37 3.26 -7.70
N PHE A 50 8.39 1.94 -7.93
CA PHE A 50 9.25 1.31 -8.92
C PHE A 50 8.92 1.79 -10.33
N THR A 51 7.64 1.91 -10.68
CA THR A 51 7.23 2.47 -11.97
C THR A 51 7.67 3.93 -12.14
N VAL A 52 7.58 4.74 -11.08
CA VAL A 52 8.09 6.13 -11.07
C VAL A 52 9.60 6.14 -11.30
N PHE A 53 10.36 5.32 -10.56
CA PHE A 53 11.80 5.17 -10.73
C PHE A 53 12.18 4.81 -12.19
N LEU A 54 11.46 3.86 -12.80
CA LEU A 54 11.71 3.49 -14.20
C LEU A 54 11.48 4.69 -15.13
N GLY A 55 10.41 5.46 -14.89
CA GLY A 55 10.15 6.71 -15.62
C GLY A 55 11.27 7.75 -15.46
N GLU A 56 11.69 8.02 -14.23
CA GLU A 56 12.75 9.00 -13.93
C GLU A 56 14.10 8.60 -14.54
N LYS A 57 14.45 7.31 -14.47
CA LYS A 57 15.70 6.79 -15.05
C LYS A 57 15.60 6.53 -16.55
N HIS A 58 14.45 6.81 -17.18
CA HIS A 58 14.19 6.54 -18.59
C HIS A 58 14.40 5.06 -18.98
N ILE A 59 14.12 4.17 -18.03
CA ILE A 59 14.18 2.71 -18.22
C ILE A 59 12.82 2.25 -18.74
N LYS A 60 12.82 1.25 -19.62
CA LYS A 60 11.58 0.63 -20.11
C LYS A 60 10.74 0.12 -18.93
N VAL A 61 9.47 0.51 -18.86
CA VAL A 61 8.55 0.02 -17.82
C VAL A 61 8.42 -1.49 -17.88
N HIS A 62 8.66 -2.15 -16.75
CA HIS A 62 8.53 -3.60 -16.58
C HIS A 62 8.28 -3.94 -15.11
N THR A 63 7.93 -5.19 -14.84
CA THR A 63 7.62 -5.65 -13.47
C THR A 63 8.89 -5.95 -12.68
N TRP A 64 8.84 -5.85 -11.36
CA TRP A 64 9.98 -6.19 -10.48
C TRP A 64 10.55 -7.60 -10.71
N LYS A 65 9.69 -8.58 -11.04
CA LYS A 65 10.15 -9.95 -11.34
C LYS A 65 11.04 -10.04 -12.59
N GLN A 66 10.91 -9.07 -13.50
CA GLN A 66 11.68 -8.98 -14.74
C GLN A 66 12.93 -8.10 -14.59
N SER A 67 13.05 -7.36 -13.47
CA SER A 67 14.18 -6.47 -13.24
C SER A 67 15.45 -7.24 -12.92
N ARG A 68 16.58 -6.68 -13.34
CA ARG A 68 17.90 -7.28 -13.09
C ARG A 68 18.33 -6.98 -11.65
N PRO A 69 19.15 -7.84 -11.00
CA PRO A 69 19.64 -7.59 -9.65
C PRO A 69 20.39 -6.26 -9.46
N SER A 70 21.02 -5.75 -10.52
CA SER A 70 21.67 -4.43 -10.53
C SER A 70 20.68 -3.27 -10.53
N GLU A 71 19.52 -3.45 -11.18
CA GLU A 71 18.46 -2.45 -11.22
C GLU A 71 17.69 -2.42 -9.90
N GLN A 72 17.45 -3.60 -9.30
CA GLN A 72 16.86 -3.69 -7.96
C GLN A 72 17.70 -2.92 -6.92
N GLN A 73 19.03 -3.03 -6.99
CA GLN A 73 19.93 -2.24 -6.13
C GLN A 73 19.86 -0.75 -6.40
N GLN A 74 19.77 -0.33 -7.67
CA GLN A 74 19.60 1.09 -8.02
C GLN A 74 18.26 1.64 -7.53
N TYR A 75 17.21 0.84 -7.62
CA TYR A 75 15.90 1.18 -7.07
C TYR A 75 15.98 1.37 -5.57
N TRP A 76 16.59 0.44 -4.82
CA TRP A 76 16.73 0.61 -3.37
C TRP A 76 17.54 1.85 -3.00
N ALA A 77 18.65 2.12 -3.70
CA ALA A 77 19.40 3.36 -3.53
C ALA A 77 18.53 4.62 -3.77
N TRP A 78 17.73 4.61 -4.83
CA TRP A 78 16.78 5.69 -5.13
C TRP A 78 15.67 5.81 -4.08
N ARG A 79 15.20 4.68 -3.51
CA ARG A 79 14.17 4.67 -2.47
C ARG A 79 14.60 5.38 -1.20
N HIS A 80 15.89 5.34 -0.85
CA HIS A 80 16.43 6.09 0.27
C HIS A 80 16.42 7.61 0.03
N GLU A 81 16.48 8.04 -1.23
CA GLU A 81 16.37 9.45 -1.61
C GLU A 81 14.92 9.94 -1.74
N HIS A 82 13.97 9.01 -1.90
CA HIS A 82 12.54 9.31 -2.15
C HIS A 82 11.64 8.69 -1.08
N PRO A 83 11.82 9.00 0.22
CA PRO A 83 11.02 8.42 1.28
C PRO A 83 9.53 8.75 1.08
N ASP A 84 8.67 7.84 1.54
CA ASP A 84 7.22 8.10 1.51
C ASP A 84 6.93 9.36 2.34
N GLU A 85 6.23 10.32 1.73
CA GLU A 85 5.87 11.56 2.40
C GLU A 85 4.97 11.20 3.60
N LYS A 86 5.47 11.42 4.83
CA LYS A 86 4.70 11.22 6.04
C LYS A 86 3.61 12.30 6.08
N ARG A 87 2.41 11.96 5.61
CA ARG A 87 1.23 12.82 5.75
C ARG A 87 0.70 12.83 7.18
#